data_AF-A0A165CS20-F1
#
_entry.id   AF-A0A165CS20-F1
#
_cell.length_a   1.000
_cell.length_b   1.000
_cell.length_c   1.000
_cell.angle_alpha   90.00
_cell.angle_beta   90.00
_cell.angle_gamma   90.00
#
_symmetry.space_group_name_H-M   'P 1'
#
loop_
_entity.id
_entity.type
_entity.pdbx_description
1 polymer ?
#
loop_
_entity_poly.entity_id
_entity_poly.type
_entity_poly.pdbx_seq_one_letter_code
_entity_poly.pdbx_strand_id
1 'polypeptide(L)'
;LPDDFQDWYEETYGEPASADVLRFCRRELYHVIWLLQLDPEFMHAYEHGILLRCGDGVLRRLFPRFFTYSADYPEKILLACIRYLARCPCPRCLIKKADIPDMGSHMDML
;
A
#
# COMPACT_ATOMS: atom_id res chain seq x y z
N LEU A 1 -6.03 2.15 -13.44
CA LEU A 1 -5.71 1.47 -14.69
C LEU A 1 -6.29 2.31 -15.80
N PRO A 2 -5.61 2.41 -16.95
CA PRO A 2 -6.16 3.03 -18.16
C PRO A 2 -7.51 2.43 -18.54
N ASP A 3 -8.34 3.20 -19.23
CA ASP A 3 -9.69 2.78 -19.63
C ASP A 3 -9.65 1.67 -20.70
N ASP A 4 -8.58 1.62 -21.50
CA ASP A 4 -8.28 0.62 -22.54
C ASP A 4 -7.57 -0.64 -22.01
N PHE A 5 -7.34 -0.75 -20.70
CA PHE A 5 -6.61 -1.90 -20.13
C PHE A 5 -7.30 -3.24 -20.42
N GLN A 6 -8.64 -3.26 -20.40
CA GLN A 6 -9.40 -4.49 -20.63
C GLN A 6 -9.26 -4.96 -22.08
N ASP A 7 -9.34 -4.03 -23.03
CA ASP A 7 -9.19 -4.29 -24.46
C ASP A 7 -7.78 -4.82 -24.77
N TRP A 8 -6.75 -4.17 -24.21
CA TRP A 8 -5.35 -4.62 -24.34
C TRP A 8 -5.14 -6.02 -23.74
N TYR A 9 -5.73 -6.30 -22.58
CA TYR A 9 -5.57 -7.60 -21.93
C TYR A 9 -6.23 -8.71 -22.75
N GLU A 10 -7.43 -8.47 -23.27
CA GLU A 10 -8.14 -9.43 -24.12
C GLU A 10 -7.42 -9.68 -25.45
N GLU A 11 -6.86 -8.65 -26.07
CA GLU A 11 -6.01 -8.79 -27.27
C GLU A 11 -4.75 -9.64 -26.99
N THR A 12 -4.15 -9.46 -25.81
CA THR A 12 -2.88 -10.12 -25.45
C THR A 12 -3.08 -11.58 -24.99
N TYR A 13 -4.14 -11.84 -24.22
CA TYR A 13 -4.34 -13.13 -23.53
C TYR A 13 -5.51 -13.95 -24.08
N GLY A 14 -6.31 -13.40 -25.00
CA GLY A 14 -7.44 -14.08 -25.64
C GLY A 14 -8.68 -14.23 -24.75
N GLU A 15 -8.64 -13.68 -23.54
CA GLU A 15 -9.76 -13.64 -22.61
C GLU A 15 -9.76 -12.33 -21.81
N PRO A 16 -10.93 -11.82 -21.41
CA PRO A 16 -11.02 -10.61 -20.60
C PRO A 16 -10.38 -10.82 -19.22
N ALA A 17 -9.69 -9.80 -18.71
CA ALA A 17 -9.13 -9.83 -17.36
C ALA A 17 -10.24 -10.07 -16.33
N SER A 18 -10.03 -11.06 -15.45
CA SER A 18 -10.95 -11.33 -14.34
C SER A 18 -10.91 -10.21 -13.29
N ALA A 19 -11.94 -10.15 -12.43
CA ALA A 19 -11.98 -9.20 -11.33
C ALA A 19 -10.77 -9.34 -10.38
N ASP A 20 -10.24 -10.55 -10.21
CA ASP A 20 -9.07 -10.79 -9.37
C ASP A 20 -7.78 -10.29 -10.03
N VAL A 21 -7.63 -10.46 -11.36
CA VAL A 21 -6.51 -9.88 -12.12
C VAL A 21 -6.54 -8.36 -12.05
N LEU A 22 -7.70 -7.74 -12.28
CA LEU A 22 -7.87 -6.29 -12.19
C LEU A 22 -7.52 -5.77 -10.78
N ARG A 23 -7.94 -6.47 -9.72
CA ARG A 23 -7.57 -6.13 -8.34
C ARG A 23 -6.06 -6.24 -8.12
N PHE A 24 -5.43 -7.30 -8.62
CA PHE A 24 -3.98 -7.48 -8.53
C PHE A 24 -3.23 -6.34 -9.23
N CYS A 25 -3.55 -6.05 -10.49
CA CYS A 25 -2.89 -5.00 -11.26
C CYS A 25 -3.03 -3.61 -10.62
N ARG A 26 -4.21 -3.28 -10.06
CA ARG A 26 -4.42 -2.03 -9.32
C ARG A 26 -3.53 -1.94 -8.08
N ARG A 27 -3.39 -3.03 -7.33
CA ARG A 27 -2.50 -3.10 -6.16
C ARG A 27 -1.05 -2.88 -6.56
N GLU A 28 -0.57 -3.61 -7.58
CA GLU A 28 0.82 -3.51 -8.04
C GLU A 28 1.12 -2.11 -8.57
N LEU A 29 0.22 -1.52 -9.36
CA LEU A 29 0.35 -0.15 -9.83
C LEU A 29 0.50 0.83 -8.66
N TYR A 30 -0.31 0.67 -7.62
CA TYR A 30 -0.22 1.52 -6.43
C TYR A 30 1.14 1.40 -5.74
N HIS A 31 1.64 0.18 -5.53
CA HIS A 31 2.95 -0.06 -4.93
C HIS A 31 4.10 0.48 -5.79
N VAL A 32 4.04 0.32 -7.11
CA VAL A 32 5.06 0.86 -8.02
C VAL A 32 5.08 2.39 -7.97
N ILE A 33 3.91 3.04 -7.94
CA ILE A 33 3.83 4.49 -7.77
C ILE A 33 4.48 4.93 -6.45
N TRP A 34 4.24 4.20 -5.35
CA TRP A 34 4.94 4.48 -4.09
C TRP A 34 6.45 4.35 -4.21
N LEU A 35 6.96 3.31 -4.87
CA LEU A 35 8.39 3.12 -5.07
C LEU A 35 9.02 4.25 -5.91
N LEU A 36 8.29 4.81 -6.87
CA LEU A 36 8.75 5.98 -7.62
C LEU A 36 8.85 7.24 -6.75
N GLN A 37 7.94 7.41 -5.79
CA GLN A 37 7.98 8.54 -4.84
C GLN A 37 9.00 8.36 -3.72
N LEU A 38 9.29 7.11 -3.33
CA LEU A 38 10.25 6.74 -2.29
C LEU A 38 11.65 6.55 -2.88
N ASP A 39 12.10 7.53 -3.66
CA ASP A 39 13.42 7.50 -4.29
C ASP A 39 14.56 7.57 -3.25
N PRO A 40 15.82 7.25 -3.63
CA PRO A 40 16.94 7.23 -2.70
C PRO A 40 17.19 8.58 -1.98
N GLU A 41 16.96 9.71 -2.66
CA GLU A 41 17.15 11.04 -2.06
C GLU A 41 16.08 11.31 -1.02
N PHE A 42 14.82 11.00 -1.35
CA PHE A 42 13.70 11.09 -0.43
C PHE A 42 13.92 10.18 0.79
N MET A 43 14.36 8.94 0.59
CA MET A 43 14.61 8.00 1.69
C MET A 43 15.74 8.47 2.60
N HIS A 44 16.81 9.02 2.04
CA HIS A 44 17.87 9.65 2.81
C HIS A 44 17.35 10.86 3.61
N ALA A 45 16.54 11.73 2.99
CA ALA A 45 15.86 12.83 3.66
C ALA A 45 14.89 12.36 4.75
N TYR A 46 14.21 11.24 4.54
CA TYR A 46 13.27 10.64 5.48
C TYR A 46 13.97 10.12 6.74
N GLU A 47 15.16 9.54 6.61
CA GLU A 47 15.96 9.02 7.71
C GLU A 47 16.75 10.12 8.43
N HIS A 48 17.42 10.99 7.67
CA HIS A 48 18.40 11.94 8.22
C HIS A 48 17.91 13.39 8.29
N GLY A 49 16.78 13.70 7.66
CA GLY A 49 16.24 15.04 7.54
C GLY A 49 16.97 15.90 6.51
N ILE A 50 16.34 17.01 6.13
CA ILE A 50 16.88 18.03 5.23
C ILE A 50 17.04 19.35 5.97
N LEU A 51 18.15 20.05 5.74
CA LEU A 51 18.35 21.39 6.28
C LEU A 51 17.69 22.41 5.35
N LEU A 52 16.69 23.11 5.87
CA LEU A 52 15.95 24.12 5.13
C LEU A 52 15.93 25.43 5.92
N ARG A 53 16.25 26.53 5.26
CA ARG A 53 16.06 27.87 5.83
C ARG A 53 14.59 28.23 5.67
N CYS A 54 13.87 28.31 6.77
CA CYS A 54 12.45 28.63 6.76
C CYS A 54 12.21 30.12 6.50
N GLY A 55 10.95 30.51 6.29
CA GLY A 55 10.57 31.90 5.97
C GLY A 55 10.94 32.93 7.06
N ASP A 56 11.19 32.49 8.29
CA ASP A 56 11.69 33.32 9.40
C ASP A 56 13.23 33.44 9.41
N GLY A 57 13.92 32.92 8.40
CA GLY A 57 15.36 32.96 8.28
C GLY A 57 16.11 31.92 9.14
N VAL A 58 15.41 31.15 9.97
CA VAL A 58 16.01 30.13 10.85
C VAL A 58 16.23 28.83 10.07
N LEU A 59 17.43 28.26 10.20
CA LEU A 59 17.78 26.96 9.61
C LEU A 59 17.21 25.83 10.49
N ARG A 60 16.37 24.96 9.90
CA ARG A 60 15.78 23.82 10.58
C ARG A 60 16.07 22.53 9.85
N ARG A 61 16.18 21.43 10.60
CA ARG A 61 16.21 20.08 10.04
C ARG A 61 14.78 19.54 9.98
N LEU A 62 14.24 19.45 8.77
CA LEU A 62 12.90 18.96 8.50
C LEU A 62 12.95 17.49 8.13
N PHE A 63 12.01 16.70 8.64
CA PHE A 63 11.86 15.29 8.29
C PHE A 63 10.58 15.14 7.47
N PRO A 64 10.66 14.81 6.17
CA PRO A 64 9.47 14.50 5.40
C PRO A 64 8.80 13.26 6.02
N ARG A 65 7.49 13.35 6.28
CA ARG A 65 6.67 12.25 6.79
C ARG A 65 5.38 12.21 5.99
N PHE A 66 5.00 11.02 5.52
CA PHE A 66 3.68 10.82 4.95
C PHE A 66 2.66 10.88 6.09
N PHE A 67 1.89 11.97 6.15
CA PHE A 67 0.74 12.07 7.03
C PHE A 67 -0.38 11.19 6.46
N THR A 68 -0.45 9.94 6.88
CA THR A 68 -1.49 8.97 6.50
C THR A 68 -2.88 9.31 7.05
N TYR A 69 -3.06 10.47 7.71
CA TYR A 69 -4.32 10.83 8.36
C TYR A 69 -5.39 11.44 7.43
N SER A 70 -5.05 11.83 6.20
CA SER A 70 -6.00 12.45 5.25
C SER A 70 -6.90 11.46 4.50
N ALA A 71 -6.76 10.17 4.75
CA ALA A 71 -7.69 9.14 4.32
C ALA A 71 -8.67 8.82 5.46
N ASP A 72 -9.96 8.78 5.18
CA ASP A 72 -10.92 8.13 6.06
C ASP A 72 -10.60 6.64 6.18
N TYR A 73 -11.18 6.02 7.21
CA TYR A 73 -10.80 4.68 7.64
C TYR A 73 -10.89 3.62 6.52
N PRO A 74 -11.91 3.61 5.64
CA PRO A 74 -11.96 2.65 4.52
C PRO A 74 -10.78 2.82 3.54
N GLU A 75 -10.40 4.06 3.26
CA GLU A 75 -9.32 4.43 2.35
C GLU A 75 -7.98 4.01 2.96
N LYS A 76 -7.75 4.25 4.26
CA LYS A 76 -6.56 3.74 4.99
C LYS A 76 -6.44 2.22 4.89
N ILE A 77 -7.56 1.52 4.99
CA ILE A 77 -7.61 0.06 4.90
C ILE A 77 -7.26 -0.42 3.50
N LEU A 78 -7.77 0.24 2.45
CA LEU A 78 -7.43 -0.06 1.06
C LEU A 78 -5.95 0.21 0.78
N LEU A 79 -5.41 1.32 1.30
CA LEU A 79 -4.00 1.70 1.20
C LEU A 79 -3.07 0.67 1.84
N ALA A 80 -3.40 0.21 3.04
CA ALA A 80 -2.64 -0.81 3.76
C ALA A 80 -2.83 -2.23 3.19
N CYS A 81 -3.61 -2.40 2.12
CA CYS A 81 -4.03 -3.69 1.60
C CYS A 81 -4.67 -4.59 2.68
N ILE A 82 -5.34 -4.01 3.67
CA ILE A 82 -6.09 -4.72 4.71
C ILE A 82 -7.50 -4.94 4.18
N ARG A 83 -8.13 -6.08 4.47
CA ARG A 83 -9.53 -6.32 4.10
C ARG A 83 -10.43 -6.10 5.32
N TYR A 84 -10.73 -4.84 5.68
CA TYR A 84 -11.49 -4.54 6.91
C TYR A 84 -12.85 -5.25 7.02
N LEU A 85 -13.62 -5.32 5.93
CA LEU A 85 -14.91 -6.01 5.92
C LEU A 85 -14.82 -7.51 5.57
N ALA A 86 -13.63 -8.03 5.27
CA ALA A 86 -13.49 -9.44 4.97
C ALA A 86 -13.16 -10.28 6.21
N ARG A 87 -13.36 -11.60 6.05
CA ARG A 87 -13.05 -12.60 7.07
C ARG A 87 -11.56 -12.69 7.37
N CYS A 88 -10.67 -12.45 6.39
CA CYS A 88 -9.22 -12.51 6.58
C CYS A 88 -8.61 -11.09 6.65
N PRO A 89 -7.47 -10.89 7.31
CA PRO A 89 -6.92 -9.54 7.55
C PRO A 89 -6.38 -8.88 6.28
N CYS A 90 -5.87 -9.63 5.30
CA CYS A 90 -5.41 -9.08 4.02
C CYS A 90 -5.65 -10.08 2.88
N PRO A 91 -5.42 -9.72 1.60
CA PRO A 91 -5.58 -10.62 0.46
C PRO A 91 -4.68 -11.87 0.48
N ARG A 92 -3.59 -11.85 1.24
CA ARG A 92 -2.62 -12.98 1.32
C ARG A 92 -2.86 -13.90 2.51
N CYS A 93 -3.39 -13.37 3.62
CA CYS A 93 -3.62 -14.15 4.83
C CYS A 93 -4.82 -15.06 4.67
N LEU A 94 -4.67 -16.32 5.07
CA LEU A 94 -5.74 -17.31 5.09
C LEU A 94 -6.46 -17.39 6.45
N ILE A 95 -5.81 -16.92 7.51
CA ILE A 95 -6.39 -16.87 8.86
C ILE A 95 -7.61 -15.95 8.91
N LYS A 96 -8.68 -16.38 9.57
CA LYS A 96 -9.84 -15.54 9.79
C LYS A 96 -9.58 -14.62 10.98
N LYS A 97 -10.18 -13.44 10.96
CA LYS A 97 -10.08 -12.46 12.05
C LYS A 97 -10.59 -12.96 13.39
N ALA A 98 -11.58 -13.86 13.35
CA ALA A 98 -12.08 -14.52 14.56
C ALA A 98 -11.04 -15.40 15.22
N ASP A 99 -10.09 -15.94 14.44
CA ASP A 99 -9.08 -16.90 14.88
C ASP A 99 -7.73 -16.20 15.17
N ILE A 100 -7.62 -14.88 14.88
CA ILE A 100 -6.41 -14.09 15.17
C ILE A 100 -6.00 -14.13 16.66
N PRO A 101 -6.93 -14.08 17.64
CA PRO A 101 -6.56 -14.20 19.04
C PRO A 101 -5.86 -15.52 19.41
N ASP A 102 -6.07 -16.58 18.62
CA ASP A 102 -5.49 -17.91 18.85
C ASP A 102 -4.13 -18.09 18.16
N MET A 103 -3.66 -17.07 17.42
CA MET A 103 -2.34 -17.08 16.78
C MET A 103 -1.21 -17.17 17.80
N GLY A 104 -0.19 -17.98 17.49
CA GLY A 104 0.96 -18.19 18.36
C GLY A 104 0.64 -19.11 19.54
N SER A 105 -0.46 -19.85 19.47
CA SER A 105 -0.76 -20.91 20.43
C SER A 105 0.18 -22.10 20.23
N HIS A 106 0.23 -22.99 21.22
CA HIS A 106 1.03 -24.22 21.12
C HIS A 106 0.60 -25.10 19.94
N MET A 107 -0.63 -24.94 19.44
CA MET A 107 -1.13 -25.67 18.26
C MET A 107 -0.46 -25.21 16.95
N ASP A 108 0.09 -23.99 16.90
CA ASP A 108 0.80 -23.45 15.73
C ASP A 108 2.28 -23.88 15.67
N MET A 109 2.79 -24.54 16.71
CA MET A 109 4.18 -25.02 16.79
C MET A 109 4.34 -26.51 16.44
N LEU A 110 3.24 -27.19 16.09
CA LEU A 110 3.20 -28.61 15.71
C LEU A 110 3.18 -28.75 14.19
#